data_AF-A0A448MPL3-F1
#
_entry.id   AF-A0A448MPL3-F1
#
_cell.length_a   1.000
_cell.length_b   1.000
_cell.length_c   1.000
_cell.angle_alpha   90.00
_cell.angle_beta   90.00
_cell.angle_gamma   90.00
#
_symmetry.space_group_name_H-M   'P 1'
#
loop_
_entity.id
_entity.type
_entity.pdbx_description
1 polymer ?
#
loop_
_entity_poly.entity_id
_entity_poly.type
_entity_poly.pdbx_seq_one_letter_code
_entity_poly.pdbx_strand_id
1 'polypeptide(L)' 'MSDAVSGALAKQNPAEGYHLQQMLEILTSQGATVKLCKTCTNARGITDLSLTEGVEIGTLAELADWTIEADKVLNF' A
#
# COMPACT_ATOMS: atom_id res chain seq x y z
N MET A 1 2.32 6.33 -0.05
CA MET A 1 2.51 7.28 1.08
C MET A 1 1.36 8.28 1.10
N SER A 2 1.25 9.13 2.13
CA SER A 2 0.17 10.12 2.29
C SER A 2 -1.21 9.51 2.04
N ASP A 3 -2.08 10.12 1.25
CA ASP A 3 -3.48 9.67 1.03
C ASP A 3 -3.59 8.31 0.39
N ALA A 4 -2.59 7.86 -0.37
CA ALA A 4 -2.60 6.55 -1.01
C ALA A 4 -2.73 5.39 -0.01
N VAL A 5 -2.44 5.58 1.28
CA VAL A 5 -2.60 4.52 2.29
C VAL A 5 -4.04 4.07 2.48
N SER A 6 -5.04 4.92 2.22
CA SER A 6 -6.46 4.52 2.29
C SER A 6 -6.86 3.58 1.16
N GLY A 7 -6.11 3.57 0.06
CA GLY A 7 -6.36 2.73 -1.11
C GLY A 7 -6.16 1.23 -0.86
N ALA A 8 -5.56 0.87 0.27
CA ALA A 8 -5.34 -0.53 0.66
C ALA A 8 -6.31 -1.01 1.76
N LEU A 9 -7.35 -0.25 2.09
CA LEU A 9 -8.40 -0.74 2.99
C LEU A 9 -9.16 -1.89 2.36
N ALA A 10 -9.45 -2.93 3.15
CA ALA A 10 -10.27 -4.05 2.71
C ALA A 10 -11.76 -3.67 2.54
N LYS A 11 -12.50 -4.54 1.86
CA LYS A 11 -13.95 -4.44 1.62
C LYS A 11 -14.35 -3.26 0.74
N GLN A 12 -13.50 -2.89 -0.22
CA GLN A 12 -13.86 -1.93 -1.26
C GLN A 12 -14.94 -2.53 -2.16
N ASN A 13 -15.92 -1.72 -2.54
CA ASN A 13 -17.00 -2.10 -3.48
C ASN A 13 -17.34 -0.91 -4.38
N PRO A 14 -16.45 -0.52 -5.31
CA PRO A 14 -16.70 0.60 -6.21
C PRO A 14 -17.85 0.27 -7.17
N ALA A 15 -18.79 1.21 -7.34
CA ALA A 15 -19.91 1.04 -8.26
C ALA A 15 -19.49 1.18 -9.74
N GLU A 16 -18.48 2.01 -10.00
CA GLU A 16 -17.94 2.27 -11.34
C GLU A 16 -16.41 2.44 -11.24
N GLY A 17 -15.72 2.22 -12.36
CA GLY A 17 -14.26 2.41 -12.46
C GLY A 17 -13.44 1.20 -12.02
N TYR A 18 -12.18 1.44 -11.66
CA TYR A 18 -11.23 0.39 -11.31
C TYR A 18 -11.36 -0.04 -9.85
N HIS A 19 -11.20 -1.34 -9.61
CA HIS A 19 -11.25 -1.92 -8.27
C HIS A 19 -9.85 -2.00 -7.65
N LEU A 20 -9.49 -1.01 -6.83
CA LEU A 20 -8.13 -0.88 -6.31
C LEU A 20 -7.71 -2.03 -5.39
N GLN A 21 -8.59 -2.49 -4.50
CA GLN A 21 -8.32 -3.70 -3.70
C GLN A 21 -7.97 -4.91 -4.60
N GLN A 22 -8.77 -5.20 -5.62
CA GLN A 22 -8.49 -6.31 -6.54
C GLN A 22 -7.15 -6.16 -7.27
N MET A 23 -6.81 -4.93 -7.71
CA MET A 23 -5.51 -4.67 -8.35
C MET A 23 -4.35 -4.95 -7.40
N LEU A 24 -4.48 -4.58 -6.12
CA LEU A 24 -3.47 -4.86 -5.11
C LEU A 24 -3.34 -6.36 -4.83
N GLU A 25 -4.45 -7.11 -4.75
CA GLU A 25 -4.44 -8.57 -4.58
C GLU A 25 -3.77 -9.30 -5.76
N ILE A 26 -3.97 -8.81 -6.99
CA ILE A 26 -3.29 -9.34 -8.18
C ILE A 26 -1.78 -9.10 -8.07
N LEU A 27 -1.34 -7.92 -7.63
CA LEU A 27 0.08 -7.62 -7.47
C LEU A 27 0.73 -8.47 -6.36
N THR A 28 0.10 -8.56 -5.19
CA THR A 28 0.64 -9.32 -4.05
C THR A 28 0.67 -10.82 -4.34
N SER A 29 -0.34 -11.36 -5.03
CA SER A 29 -0.35 -12.77 -5.47
C SER A 29 0.74 -13.11 -6.50
N GLN A 30 1.21 -12.11 -7.28
CA GLN A 30 2.35 -12.24 -8.19
C GLN A 30 3.71 -12.04 -7.50
N GLY A 31 3.73 -11.83 -6.17
CA GLY A 31 4.94 -11.66 -5.38
C GLY A 31 5.42 -10.21 -5.26
N ALA A 32 4.64 -9.22 -5.71
CA ALA A 32 4.97 -7.83 -5.47
C ALA A 32 4.82 -7.50 -3.97
N THR A 33 5.85 -6.90 -3.38
CA THR A 33 5.78 -6.43 -1.98
C THR A 33 5.13 -5.06 -1.93
N VAL A 34 4.05 -4.92 -1.16
CA VAL A 34 3.32 -3.66 -1.00
C VAL A 34 3.32 -3.23 0.46
N LYS A 35 3.89 -2.06 0.75
CA LYS A 35 3.98 -1.50 2.10
C LYS A 35 3.34 -0.12 2.21
N LEU A 36 2.55 0.08 3.27
CA LEU A 36 1.95 1.36 3.64
C LEU A 36 2.84 2.09 4.65
N CYS A 37 3.02 3.40 4.48
CA CYS A 37 3.80 4.19 5.43
C CYS A 37 3.09 4.28 6.80
N LYS A 38 3.72 3.76 7.86
CA LYS A 38 3.20 3.73 9.24
C LYS A 38 2.72 5.08 9.78
N THR A 39 3.49 6.14 9.58
CA THR A 39 3.08 7.46 10.09
C THR A 39 1.90 8.02 9.30
N CYS A 40 1.76 7.65 8.02
CA CYS A 40 0.62 8.04 7.19
C CYS A 40 -0.66 7.27 7.55
N THR A 41 -0.56 5.97 7.87
CA THR A 41 -1.70 5.19 8.37
C THR A 41 -2.16 5.69 9.74
N ASN A 42 -1.21 6.01 10.63
CA ASN A 42 -1.51 6.60 11.94
C ASN A 42 -2.24 7.93 11.80
N ALA A 43 -1.74 8.83 10.94
CA ALA A 43 -2.34 10.14 10.72
C ALA A 43 -3.77 10.08 10.16
N ARG A 44 -4.14 8.97 9.49
CA ARG A 44 -5.47 8.74 8.94
C ARG A 44 -6.34 7.82 9.82
N GLY A 45 -5.82 7.35 10.95
CA GLY A 45 -6.54 6.47 11.86
C GLY A 45 -6.85 5.09 11.29
N ILE A 46 -6.04 4.60 10.34
CA ILE A 46 -6.31 3.32 9.64
C ILE A 46 -5.34 2.19 9.99
N THR A 47 -4.38 2.42 10.90
CA THR A 47 -3.30 1.47 11.23
C THR A 47 -3.83 0.10 11.68
N ASP A 48 -4.89 0.08 12.47
CA ASP A 48 -5.45 -1.15 13.03
C ASP A 48 -6.66 -1.69 12.22
N LEU A 49 -6.95 -1.09 11.07
CA LEU A 49 -8.04 -1.54 10.20
C LEU A 49 -7.59 -2.70 9.31
N SER A 50 -8.56 -3.52 8.89
CA SER A 50 -8.29 -4.60 7.95
C SER A 50 -7.83 -4.03 6.61
N LEU A 51 -6.65 -4.49 6.17
CA LEU A 51 -6.06 -4.15 4.88
C LEU A 51 -6.32 -5.25 3.85
N THR A 52 -6.14 -4.90 2.58
CA THR A 52 -6.08 -5.85 1.46
C THR A 52 -5.05 -6.96 1.73
N GLU A 53 -5.36 -8.19 1.31
CA GLU A 53 -4.48 -9.33 1.50
C GLU A 53 -3.09 -9.13 0.85
N GLY A 54 -2.04 -9.46 1.61
CA GLY A 54 -0.65 -9.29 1.18
C GLY A 54 -0.11 -7.86 1.28
N VAL A 55 -0.93 -6.89 1.73
CA VAL A 55 -0.44 -5.53 2.04
C VAL A 55 0.00 -5.44 3.50
N GLU A 56 1.18 -4.87 3.71
CA GLU A 56 1.76 -4.70 5.04
C GLU A 56 1.94 -3.22 5.41
N ILE A 57 2.13 -2.94 6.70
CA ILE A 57 2.55 -1.62 7.17
C ILE A 57 4.08 -1.62 7.29
N GLY A 58 4.72 -0.71 6.56
CA GLY A 58 6.16 -0.46 6.60
C GLY A 58 6.52 0.92 7.13
N THR A 59 7.80 1.24 7.07
CA THR A 59 8.41 2.47 7.61
C THR A 59 9.12 3.26 6.51
N LEU A 60 9.40 4.53 6.79
CA LEU A 60 10.22 5.35 5.89
C LEU A 60 11.68 4.86 5.80
N ALA A 61 12.18 4.16 6.82
CA ALA A 61 13.50 3.56 6.78
C ALA A 61 13.56 2.45 5.72
N GLU A 62 12.57 1.54 5.70
CA GLU A 62 12.49 0.50 4.66
C GLU A 62 12.34 1.09 3.25
N LEU A 63 11.60 2.19 3.09
CA LEU A 63 11.53 2.89 1.81
C LEU A 63 12.90 3.44 1.38
N ALA A 64 13.68 3.97 2.33
CA ALA A 64 15.03 4.46 2.05
C ALA A 64 15.95 3.31 1.62
N ASP A 65 15.87 2.16 2.30
CA ASP A 65 16.62 0.95 1.93
C ASP A 65 16.25 0.50 0.50
N TRP A 66 14.95 0.38 0.19
CA TRP A 66 14.48 0.04 -1.16
C TRP A 66 14.95 1.05 -2.23
N THR A 67 15.01 2.33 -1.88
CA THR A 67 15.47 3.38 -2.78
C THR A 67 16.96 3.28 -3.08
N ILE A 68 17.77 2.87 -2.09
CA ILE A 68 19.21 2.65 -2.25
C ILE A 68 19.48 1.37 -3.06
N GLU A 69 18.70 0.32 -2.83
CA GLU A 69 18.86 -0.98 -3.48
C GLU A 69 18.35 -1.00 -4.93
N ALA A 70 17.36 -0.18 -5.28
CA ALA A 70 16.76 -0.17 -6.60
C ALA A 70 17.61 0.58 -7.64
N ASP A 71 17.70 0.03 -8.85
CA ASP A 71 18.32 0.73 -9.99
C ASP A 71 17.53 1.98 -10.40
N LYS A 72 16.21 1.98 -10.20
CA LYS A 72 15.29 3.04 -10.60
C LYS A 72 14.13 3.14 -9.63
N VAL A 73 13.74 4.37 -9.32
CA VAL A 73 12.55 4.68 -8.52
C VAL A 73 11.57 5.48 -9.36
N LEU A 74 10.32 5.00 -9.42
CA LEU A 74 9.20 5.68 -10.06
C LEU A 74 8.30 6.27 -8.98
N ASN A 75 7.97 7.55 -9.11
CA ASN A 75 7.07 8.27 -8.19
C ASN A 75 5.86 8.79 -8.98
N PHE A 76 4.66 8.65 -8.39
CA PHE A 76 3.38 8.98 -9.00
C PHE A 76 2.58 9.89 -8.07
#